data_AF-A0A935CAQ5-F1
#
_entry.id   AF-A0A935CAQ5-F1
#
_cell.length_a   1.000
_cell.length_b   1.000
_cell.length_c   1.000
_cell.angle_alpha   90.00
_cell.angle_beta   90.00
_cell.angle_gamma   90.00
#
_symmetry.space_group_name_H-M   'P 1'
#
loop_
_entity.id
_entity.type
_entity.pdbx_description
1 polymer ?
#
loop_
_entity_poly.entity_id
_entity_poly.type
_entity_poly.pdbx_seq_one_letter_code
_entity_poly.pdbx_strand_id
1 'polypeptide(L)'
;MKKIILAESVIYTAGMTGLAVIWYGKDTNQSFTFFNDNAQWLQMDKAGHIYTAYHLSLANSKLLQSTGIPQKKALFWSGISSTAMMLPIEIMDGYSSNYGASWGDFVANAIGAFLPFQQLLWAENYLHPKYSFSPTHYANIRPYVLGSNYYEQWLKDYNGQTYWLSANFNLLSKENIFPEWMAFSVGYSGREMLYGNPEENIANGYQAQRQLFLSLDVDFSKIETQQKWLRHVFYLVNLIKIPFPTLEWRGNQLILHPVYF
;
A
#
# COMPACT_ATOMS: atom_id res chain seq x y z
N MET A 1 17.71 -18.83 12.15
CA MET A 1 17.45 -18.96 10.70
C MET A 1 16.29 -19.91 10.38
N LYS A 2 16.37 -21.24 10.64
CA LYS A 2 15.29 -22.19 10.29
C LYS A 2 13.88 -21.82 10.80
N LYS A 3 13.74 -21.44 12.07
CA LYS A 3 12.44 -21.03 12.66
C LYS A 3 11.86 -19.76 12.02
N ILE A 4 12.73 -18.83 11.61
CA ILE A 4 12.32 -17.57 10.99
C ILE A 4 11.79 -17.85 9.58
N ILE A 5 12.55 -18.59 8.78
CA ILE A 5 12.14 -18.98 7.42
C ILE A 5 10.80 -19.72 7.46
N LEU A 6 10.64 -20.65 8.40
CA LEU A 6 9.37 -21.37 8.57
C LEU A 6 8.22 -20.42 8.91
N ALA A 7 8.41 -19.50 9.87
CA ALA A 7 7.37 -18.53 10.25
C ALA A 7 6.99 -17.60 9.08
N GLU A 8 7.99 -17.08 8.37
CA GLU A 8 7.80 -16.24 7.18
C GLU A 8 7.05 -16.98 6.09
N SER A 9 7.45 -18.23 5.78
CA SER A 9 6.76 -19.06 4.78
C SER A 9 5.31 -19.34 5.17
N VAL A 10 5.04 -19.66 6.44
CA VAL A 10 3.66 -19.90 6.90
C VAL A 10 2.81 -18.63 6.80
N ILE A 11 3.32 -17.49 7.26
CA ILE A 11 2.59 -16.21 7.19
C ILE A 11 2.33 -15.81 5.74
N TYR A 12 3.36 -15.90 4.89
CA TYR A 12 3.26 -15.55 3.48
C TYR A 12 2.28 -16.47 2.74
N THR A 13 2.39 -17.80 2.90
CA THR A 13 1.47 -18.74 2.26
C THR A 13 0.04 -18.54 2.74
N ALA A 14 -0.19 -18.37 4.04
CA ALA A 14 -1.52 -18.11 4.58
C ALA A 14 -2.12 -16.80 4.04
N GLY A 15 -1.31 -15.73 3.99
CA GLY A 15 -1.72 -14.45 3.41
C GLY A 15 -2.06 -14.57 1.92
N MET A 16 -1.20 -15.19 1.13
CA MET A 16 -1.41 -15.40 -0.30
C MET A 16 -2.64 -16.27 -0.58
N THR A 17 -2.87 -17.33 0.21
CA THR A 17 -4.10 -18.13 0.11
C THR A 17 -5.33 -17.30 0.46
N GLY A 18 -5.27 -16.46 1.50
CA GLY A 18 -6.37 -15.55 1.85
C GLY A 18 -6.70 -14.58 0.72
N LEU A 19 -5.69 -13.92 0.15
CA LEU A 19 -5.86 -13.04 -1.02
C LEU A 19 -6.44 -13.81 -2.21
N ALA A 20 -5.93 -15.01 -2.47
CA ALA A 20 -6.41 -15.83 -3.58
C ALA A 20 -7.91 -16.17 -3.45
N VAL A 21 -8.35 -16.52 -2.24
CA VAL A 21 -9.76 -16.78 -1.94
C VAL A 21 -10.61 -15.52 -2.11
N ILE A 22 -10.13 -14.37 -1.61
CA ILE A 22 -10.88 -13.12 -1.62
C ILE A 22 -11.03 -12.58 -3.05
N TRP A 23 -9.97 -12.56 -3.86
CA TRP A 23 -9.99 -12.00 -5.21
C TRP A 23 -10.44 -12.96 -6.30
N TYR A 24 -10.02 -14.24 -6.26
CA TYR A 24 -10.27 -15.20 -7.35
C TYR A 24 -11.25 -16.31 -6.99
N GLY A 25 -11.71 -16.41 -5.73
CA GLY A 25 -12.57 -17.53 -5.29
C GLY A 25 -13.92 -17.64 -6.01
N LYS A 26 -14.36 -16.59 -6.73
CA LYS A 26 -15.59 -16.56 -7.54
C LYS A 26 -15.32 -16.24 -9.02
N ASP A 27 -14.05 -16.18 -9.39
CA ASP A 27 -13.62 -15.83 -10.74
C ASP A 27 -13.66 -17.06 -11.66
N THR A 28 -13.70 -16.82 -12.97
CA THR A 28 -13.51 -17.87 -13.97
C THR A 28 -12.10 -17.83 -14.52
N ASN A 29 -11.54 -18.99 -14.81
CA ASN A 29 -10.18 -19.09 -15.33
C ASN A 29 -10.19 -18.95 -16.86
N GLN A 30 -9.14 -18.33 -17.38
CA GLN A 30 -8.81 -18.30 -18.80
C GLN A 30 -7.35 -18.75 -19.04
N SER A 31 -6.94 -18.81 -20.31
CA SER A 31 -5.52 -18.94 -20.66
C SER A 31 -4.73 -17.72 -20.17
N PHE A 32 -3.45 -17.91 -19.86
CA PHE A 32 -2.62 -16.81 -19.37
C PHE A 32 -2.61 -15.62 -20.35
N THR A 33 -2.93 -14.42 -19.87
CA THR A 33 -2.89 -13.18 -20.65
C THR A 33 -2.13 -12.07 -19.94
N PHE A 34 -1.47 -11.24 -20.74
CA PHE A 34 -1.00 -9.93 -20.28
C PHE A 34 -2.07 -8.88 -20.55
N PHE A 35 -2.22 -7.95 -19.62
CA PHE A 35 -3.20 -6.87 -19.71
C PHE A 35 -2.55 -5.55 -19.29
N ASN A 36 -2.90 -4.46 -19.98
CA ASN A 36 -2.44 -3.12 -19.61
C ASN A 36 -3.58 -2.39 -18.91
N ASP A 37 -3.55 -2.43 -17.58
CA ASP A 37 -4.58 -1.87 -16.72
C ASP A 37 -4.19 -0.50 -16.16
N ASN A 38 -3.15 0.15 -16.71
CA ASN A 38 -2.67 1.45 -16.24
C ASN A 38 -3.73 2.56 -16.28
N ALA A 39 -4.81 2.39 -17.06
CA ALA A 39 -5.93 3.33 -17.10
C ALA A 39 -7.06 2.97 -16.11
N GLN A 40 -7.03 1.78 -15.52
CA GLN A 40 -8.10 1.28 -14.65
C GLN A 40 -7.98 1.80 -13.23
N TRP A 41 -9.11 1.82 -12.52
CA TRP A 41 -9.19 2.03 -11.06
C TRP A 41 -8.44 3.27 -10.55
N LEU A 42 -8.25 4.28 -11.41
CA LEU A 42 -7.38 5.41 -11.13
C LEU A 42 -6.02 4.99 -10.53
N GLN A 43 -5.45 3.86 -10.96
CA GLN A 43 -4.15 3.36 -10.48
C GLN A 43 -4.09 3.08 -8.96
N MET A 44 -5.23 2.96 -8.28
CA MET A 44 -5.29 2.61 -6.85
C MET A 44 -4.64 1.26 -6.58
N ASP A 45 -4.82 0.33 -7.52
CA ASP A 45 -4.17 -0.97 -7.53
C ASP A 45 -2.63 -0.85 -7.47
N LYS A 46 -2.04 -0.02 -8.34
CA LYS A 46 -0.59 0.27 -8.36
C LYS A 46 -0.11 0.89 -7.05
N ALA A 47 -0.93 1.75 -6.42
CA ALA A 47 -0.61 2.29 -5.10
C ALA A 47 -0.59 1.20 -4.02
N GLY A 48 -1.51 0.23 -4.09
CA GLY A 48 -1.53 -0.99 -3.27
C GLY A 48 -0.29 -1.86 -3.47
N HIS A 49 0.13 -2.06 -4.72
CA HIS A 49 1.36 -2.77 -5.07
C HIS A 49 2.61 -2.10 -4.47
N ILE A 50 2.75 -0.77 -4.64
CA ILE A 50 3.86 0.00 -4.05
C ILE A 50 3.87 -0.13 -2.52
N TYR A 51 2.72 0.07 -1.88
CA TYR A 51 2.58 0.00 -0.42
C TYR A 51 2.97 -1.38 0.12
N THR A 52 2.42 -2.45 -0.47
CA THR A 52 2.65 -3.82 -0.01
C THR A 52 4.10 -4.23 -0.21
N ALA A 53 4.65 -3.98 -1.40
CA ALA A 53 6.02 -4.33 -1.74
C ALA A 53 7.04 -3.57 -0.89
N TYR A 54 6.78 -2.29 -0.57
CA TYR A 54 7.61 -1.52 0.36
C TYR A 54 7.70 -2.16 1.74
N HIS A 55 6.56 -2.51 2.34
CA HIS A 55 6.56 -3.05 3.70
C HIS A 55 7.16 -4.44 3.76
N LEU A 56 6.92 -5.26 2.74
CA LEU A 56 7.56 -6.56 2.59
C LEU A 56 9.08 -6.43 2.52
N SER A 57 9.58 -5.52 1.67
CA SER A 57 11.02 -5.27 1.53
C SER A 57 11.65 -4.69 2.78
N LEU A 58 10.98 -3.74 3.45
CA LEU A 58 11.49 -3.15 4.68
C LEU A 58 11.61 -4.20 5.78
N ALA A 59 10.59 -5.04 5.97
CA ALA A 59 10.61 -6.14 6.94
C ALA A 59 11.72 -7.15 6.62
N ASN A 60 11.81 -7.60 5.36
CA ASN A 60 12.82 -8.55 4.93
C ASN A 60 14.25 -7.97 5.04
N SER A 61 14.46 -6.69 4.72
CA SER A 61 15.76 -6.03 4.88
C SER A 61 16.23 -6.01 6.33
N LYS A 62 15.33 -5.75 7.29
CA LYS A 62 15.63 -5.80 8.73
C LYS A 62 15.97 -7.22 9.16
N LEU A 63 15.26 -8.21 8.62
CA LEU A 63 15.52 -9.60 8.91
C LEU A 63 16.90 -10.04 8.40
N LEU A 64 17.25 -9.72 7.16
CA LEU A 64 18.57 -10.00 6.58
C LEU A 64 19.69 -9.30 7.37
N GLN A 65 19.49 -8.05 7.80
CA GLN A 65 20.46 -7.36 8.65
C GLN A 65 20.65 -8.06 10.00
N SER A 66 19.57 -8.61 10.58
CA SER A 66 19.65 -9.35 11.86
C SER A 66 20.49 -10.63 11.78
N THR A 67 20.77 -11.15 10.57
CA THR A 67 21.66 -12.31 10.36
C THR A 67 23.10 -11.90 10.05
N GLY A 68 23.43 -10.62 10.12
CA GLY A 68 24.77 -10.08 9.87
C GLY A 68 25.04 -9.66 8.43
N ILE A 69 24.02 -9.66 7.56
CA ILE A 69 24.18 -9.18 6.18
C ILE A 69 24.30 -7.64 6.19
N PRO A 70 25.32 -7.05 5.57
CA PRO A 70 25.48 -5.59 5.52
C PRO A 70 24.27 -4.89 4.91
N GLN A 71 23.89 -3.71 5.45
CA GLN A 71 22.68 -2.95 5.08
C GLN A 71 22.46 -2.83 3.56
N LYS A 72 23.50 -2.41 2.80
CA LYS A 72 23.40 -2.27 1.34
C LYS A 72 23.04 -3.59 0.64
N LYS A 73 23.62 -4.72 1.07
CA LYS A 73 23.29 -6.04 0.53
C LYS A 73 21.90 -6.49 0.96
N ALA A 74 21.54 -6.23 2.22
CA ALA A 74 20.24 -6.58 2.76
C ALA A 74 19.10 -5.85 2.03
N LEU A 75 19.23 -4.54 1.80
CA LEU A 75 18.26 -3.75 1.02
C LEU A 75 18.15 -4.23 -0.43
N PHE A 76 19.27 -4.56 -1.07
CA PHE A 76 19.26 -5.06 -2.45
C PHE A 76 18.59 -6.43 -2.58
N TRP A 77 18.95 -7.38 -1.73
CA TRP A 77 18.33 -8.68 -1.75
C TRP A 77 16.87 -8.65 -1.28
N SER A 78 16.50 -7.76 -0.35
CA SER A 78 15.10 -7.58 0.05
C SER A 78 14.27 -6.98 -1.08
N GLY A 79 14.80 -6.02 -1.85
CA GLY A 79 14.12 -5.44 -3.01
C GLY A 79 13.82 -6.50 -4.09
N ILE A 80 14.83 -7.30 -4.45
CA ILE A 80 14.67 -8.39 -5.42
C ILE A 80 13.66 -9.43 -4.92
N SER A 81 13.86 -9.94 -3.71
CA SER A 81 13.01 -11.02 -3.18
C SER A 81 11.58 -10.55 -2.95
N SER A 82 11.35 -9.32 -2.48
CA SER A 82 9.99 -8.81 -2.27
C SER A 82 9.26 -8.53 -3.59
N THR A 83 9.97 -8.09 -4.63
CA THR A 83 9.40 -8.01 -5.99
C THR A 83 8.99 -9.40 -6.46
N ALA A 84 9.84 -10.42 -6.26
CA ALA A 84 9.54 -11.80 -6.63
C ALA A 84 8.37 -12.39 -5.79
N MET A 85 8.22 -12.00 -4.54
CA MET A 85 7.11 -12.40 -3.68
C MET A 85 5.77 -11.76 -4.07
N MET A 86 5.77 -10.70 -4.88
CA MET A 86 4.52 -10.15 -5.45
C MET A 86 4.09 -10.87 -6.73
N LEU A 87 5.02 -11.53 -7.45
CA LEU A 87 4.74 -12.22 -8.72
C LEU A 87 3.58 -13.22 -8.67
N PRO A 88 3.32 -13.98 -7.58
CA PRO A 88 2.18 -14.89 -7.56
C PRO A 88 0.83 -14.19 -7.78
N ILE A 89 0.67 -12.94 -7.34
CA ILE A 89 -0.56 -12.16 -7.60
C ILE A 89 -0.68 -11.91 -9.11
N GLU A 90 0.38 -11.38 -9.74
CA GLU A 90 0.43 -11.14 -11.19
C GLU A 90 0.17 -12.41 -12.01
N ILE A 91 0.67 -13.55 -11.53
CA ILE A 91 0.46 -14.84 -12.18
C ILE A 91 -1.00 -15.25 -12.07
N MET A 92 -1.61 -15.11 -10.88
CA MET A 92 -3.04 -15.39 -10.68
C MET A 92 -3.91 -14.46 -11.53
N ASP A 93 -3.57 -13.17 -11.61
CA ASP A 93 -4.25 -12.22 -12.48
C ASP A 93 -4.16 -12.63 -13.94
N GLY A 94 -3.01 -13.13 -14.40
CA GLY A 94 -2.86 -13.60 -15.78
C GLY A 94 -3.81 -14.73 -16.17
N TYR A 95 -4.25 -15.56 -15.22
CA TYR A 95 -5.25 -16.62 -15.45
C TYR A 95 -6.69 -16.19 -15.11
N SER A 96 -6.88 -15.00 -14.53
CA SER A 96 -8.18 -14.46 -14.17
C SER A 96 -8.96 -14.00 -15.41
N SER A 97 -10.26 -14.25 -15.46
CA SER A 97 -11.14 -13.66 -16.50
C SER A 97 -11.50 -12.20 -16.23
N ASN A 98 -11.39 -11.75 -14.98
CA ASN A 98 -11.73 -10.41 -14.53
C ASN A 98 -10.50 -9.48 -14.48
N TYR A 99 -9.30 -10.05 -14.33
CA TYR A 99 -8.01 -9.35 -14.27
C TYR A 99 -7.06 -9.85 -15.38
N GLY A 100 -5.81 -9.41 -15.35
CA GLY A 100 -4.76 -9.86 -16.26
C GLY A 100 -3.38 -9.47 -15.73
N ALA A 101 -2.34 -10.24 -16.08
CA ALA A 101 -1.00 -9.95 -15.59
C ALA A 101 -0.50 -8.61 -16.14
N SER A 102 -0.10 -7.69 -15.26
CA SER A 102 0.20 -6.30 -15.65
C SER A 102 1.67 -5.97 -15.48
N TRP A 103 2.29 -5.43 -16.54
CA TRP A 103 3.61 -4.80 -16.41
C TRP A 103 3.56 -3.55 -15.55
N GLY A 104 2.41 -2.87 -15.47
CA GLY A 104 2.20 -1.72 -14.59
C GLY A 104 2.36 -2.14 -13.13
N ASP A 105 1.74 -3.25 -12.74
CA ASP A 105 1.82 -3.78 -11.39
C ASP A 105 3.19 -4.37 -11.06
N PHE A 106 3.81 -5.09 -11.99
CA PHE A 106 5.21 -5.50 -11.83
C PHE A 106 6.15 -4.33 -11.57
N VAL A 107 5.99 -3.21 -12.30
CA VAL A 107 6.79 -2.00 -12.09
C VAL A 107 6.45 -1.34 -10.75
N ALA A 108 5.17 -1.27 -10.38
CA ALA A 108 4.72 -0.74 -9.09
C ALA A 108 5.31 -1.56 -7.91
N ASN A 109 5.32 -2.89 -8.03
CA ASN A 109 5.97 -3.80 -7.09
C ASN A 109 7.46 -3.48 -6.95
N ALA A 110 8.17 -3.32 -8.05
CA ALA A 110 9.59 -2.99 -8.03
C ALA A 110 9.86 -1.60 -7.39
N ILE A 111 9.06 -0.58 -7.74
CA ILE A 111 9.18 0.76 -7.14
C ILE A 111 9.01 0.68 -5.62
N GLY A 112 7.94 0.02 -5.15
CA GLY A 112 7.70 -0.17 -3.71
C GLY A 112 8.82 -0.93 -3.02
N ALA A 113 9.19 -2.09 -3.56
CA ALA A 113 10.21 -2.97 -2.98
C ALA A 113 11.60 -2.31 -2.88
N PHE A 114 11.93 -1.38 -3.80
CA PHE A 114 13.20 -0.67 -3.77
C PHE A 114 13.14 0.67 -3.05
N LEU A 115 11.98 1.23 -2.73
CA LEU A 115 11.87 2.51 -2.01
C LEU A 115 12.62 2.54 -0.64
N PRO A 116 12.77 1.44 0.13
CA PRO A 116 13.63 1.43 1.32
C PRO A 116 15.11 1.71 1.07
N PHE A 117 15.60 1.65 -0.19
CA PHE A 117 16.97 2.01 -0.56
C PHE A 117 17.34 3.44 -0.22
N GLN A 118 16.36 4.31 -0.01
CA GLN A 118 16.57 5.67 0.46
C GLN A 118 17.46 5.74 1.73
N GLN A 119 17.48 4.68 2.55
CA GLN A 119 18.35 4.56 3.71
C GLN A 119 19.84 4.65 3.37
N LEU A 120 20.24 4.34 2.13
CA LEU A 120 21.62 4.51 1.67
C LEU A 120 21.97 5.96 1.35
N LEU A 121 20.95 6.80 1.09
CA LEU A 121 21.12 8.22 0.81
C LEU A 121 21.08 9.05 2.09
N TRP A 122 20.18 8.70 3.01
CA TRP A 122 19.90 9.51 4.20
C TRP A 122 20.29 8.85 5.52
N ALA A 123 20.92 7.67 5.50
CA ALA A 123 21.20 6.83 6.68
C ALA A 123 19.96 6.40 7.48
N GLU A 124 18.78 6.90 7.11
CA GLU A 124 17.48 6.60 7.69
C GLU A 124 16.40 6.57 6.60
N ASN A 125 15.22 6.12 6.99
CA ASN A 125 14.07 5.99 6.12
C ASN A 125 13.15 7.18 6.43
N TYR A 126 13.09 8.17 5.55
CA TYR A 126 12.28 9.37 5.75
C TYR A 126 10.88 9.23 5.17
N LEU A 127 10.75 8.48 4.07
CA LEU A 127 9.49 8.30 3.37
C LEU A 127 8.84 6.97 3.76
N HIS A 128 7.61 7.06 4.26
CA HIS A 128 6.83 5.94 4.74
C HIS A 128 5.48 5.88 4.01
N PRO A 129 5.31 4.94 3.08
CA PRO A 129 4.00 4.53 2.60
C PRO A 129 3.12 4.09 3.77
N LYS A 130 1.95 4.71 3.90
CA LYS A 130 0.91 4.34 4.86
C LYS A 130 -0.41 4.13 4.15
N TYR A 131 -1.32 3.47 4.83
CA TYR A 131 -2.64 3.14 4.29
C TYR A 131 -3.73 3.55 5.29
N SER A 132 -4.86 4.02 4.77
CA SER A 132 -6.09 4.11 5.55
C SER A 132 -7.30 3.67 4.75
N PHE A 133 -8.36 3.35 5.49
CA PHE A 133 -9.60 2.88 4.92
C PHE A 133 -10.81 3.39 5.70
N SER A 134 -11.80 3.85 4.94
CA SER A 134 -13.14 4.13 5.44
C SER A 134 -14.18 3.49 4.51
N PRO A 135 -15.14 2.69 5.04
CA PRO A 135 -16.20 2.11 4.21
C PRO A 135 -16.97 3.17 3.46
N THR A 136 -17.28 2.90 2.19
CA THR A 136 -18.08 3.82 1.36
C THR A 136 -19.45 3.23 1.05
N HIS A 137 -20.38 4.11 0.66
CA HIS A 137 -21.68 3.67 0.17
C HIS A 137 -21.56 2.87 -1.16
N TYR A 138 -20.49 3.04 -1.94
CA TYR A 138 -20.32 2.36 -3.23
C TYR A 138 -20.26 0.84 -3.07
N ALA A 139 -19.71 0.35 -1.97
CA ALA A 139 -19.69 -1.07 -1.66
C ALA A 139 -21.11 -1.69 -1.58
N ASN A 140 -22.12 -0.91 -1.18
CA ASN A 140 -23.51 -1.39 -1.18
C ASN A 140 -24.12 -1.48 -2.58
N ILE A 141 -23.58 -0.73 -3.55
CA ILE A 141 -24.05 -0.72 -4.94
C ILE A 141 -23.49 -1.93 -5.70
N ARG A 142 -22.19 -2.25 -5.52
CA ARG A 142 -21.54 -3.42 -6.13
C ARG A 142 -20.82 -4.29 -5.09
N PRO A 143 -21.53 -4.94 -4.16
CA PRO A 143 -20.93 -5.67 -3.04
C PRO A 143 -20.07 -6.87 -3.49
N TYR A 144 -20.35 -7.46 -4.64
CA TYR A 144 -19.53 -8.57 -5.16
C TYR A 144 -18.16 -8.12 -5.66
N VAL A 145 -18.05 -6.87 -6.13
CA VAL A 145 -16.80 -6.30 -6.67
C VAL A 145 -16.05 -5.52 -5.60
N LEU A 146 -16.76 -4.68 -4.85
CA LEU A 146 -16.18 -3.77 -3.86
C LEU A 146 -16.17 -4.35 -2.44
N GLY A 147 -16.74 -5.54 -2.23
CA GLY A 147 -16.75 -6.23 -0.94
C GLY A 147 -18.10 -6.16 -0.24
N SER A 148 -18.58 -7.33 0.19
CA SER A 148 -19.90 -7.51 0.78
C SER A 148 -19.96 -7.20 2.29
N ASN A 149 -18.81 -7.11 2.93
CA ASN A 149 -18.64 -6.88 4.36
C ASN A 149 -17.32 -6.17 4.63
N TYR A 150 -17.14 -5.68 5.86
CA TYR A 150 -15.96 -4.90 6.25
C TYR A 150 -14.63 -5.60 5.94
N TYR A 151 -14.55 -6.93 6.10
CA TYR A 151 -13.32 -7.72 5.87
C TYR A 151 -12.96 -7.87 4.40
N GLU A 152 -13.91 -7.72 3.48
CA GLU A 152 -13.65 -7.66 2.04
C GLU A 152 -13.41 -6.22 1.57
N GLN A 153 -14.15 -5.26 2.13
CA GLN A 153 -14.16 -3.88 1.64
C GLN A 153 -12.83 -3.18 1.84
N TRP A 154 -12.14 -3.37 2.97
CA TRP A 154 -10.83 -2.74 3.15
C TRP A 154 -9.85 -3.14 2.04
N LEU A 155 -9.94 -4.36 1.51
CA LEU A 155 -9.11 -4.82 0.40
C LEU A 155 -9.65 -4.41 -0.98
N LYS A 156 -10.97 -4.52 -1.19
CA LYS A 156 -11.61 -4.41 -2.52
C LYS A 156 -12.19 -3.04 -2.85
N ASP A 157 -12.67 -2.29 -1.86
CA ASP A 157 -13.31 -0.99 -2.10
C ASP A 157 -12.25 0.10 -2.24
N TYR A 158 -11.70 0.23 -3.44
CA TYR A 158 -10.74 1.30 -3.77
C TYR A 158 -11.29 2.71 -3.54
N ASN A 159 -12.61 2.90 -3.45
CA ASN A 159 -13.19 4.21 -3.12
C ASN A 159 -12.97 4.62 -1.67
N GLY A 160 -12.77 3.64 -0.79
CA GLY A 160 -12.56 3.86 0.65
C GLY A 160 -11.10 3.91 1.06
N GLN A 161 -10.19 3.54 0.15
CA GLN A 161 -8.76 3.44 0.43
C GLN A 161 -8.07 4.78 0.20
N THR A 162 -7.17 5.17 1.09
CA THR A 162 -6.23 6.26 0.84
C THR A 162 -4.81 5.77 1.05
N TYR A 163 -3.98 5.93 0.04
CA TYR A 163 -2.55 5.64 0.11
C TYR A 163 -1.79 6.92 0.39
N TRP A 164 -1.00 6.90 1.45
CA TRP A 164 -0.27 8.05 1.94
C TRP A 164 1.22 7.85 1.78
N LEU A 165 1.94 8.93 1.48
CA LEU A 165 3.37 9.00 1.64
C LEU A 165 3.67 9.99 2.76
N SER A 166 4.01 9.46 3.93
CA SER A 166 4.40 10.26 5.09
C SER A 166 5.89 10.56 5.06
N ALA A 167 6.25 11.81 5.37
CA ALA A 167 7.62 12.27 5.46
C ALA A 167 7.86 13.01 6.78
N ASN A 168 9.00 12.73 7.40
CA ASN A 168 9.45 13.48 8.57
C ASN A 168 9.70 14.95 8.21
N PHE A 169 9.31 15.90 9.06
CA PHE A 169 9.59 17.33 8.80
C PHE A 169 11.08 17.65 8.73
N ASN A 170 11.93 16.87 9.42
CA ASN A 170 13.37 17.05 9.37
C ASN A 170 13.99 16.71 7.98
N LEU A 171 13.25 16.04 7.08
CA LEU A 171 13.65 15.92 5.68
C LEU A 171 13.85 17.29 5.02
N LEU A 172 13.12 18.32 5.48
CA LEU A 172 13.18 19.68 4.95
C LEU A 172 14.16 20.59 5.71
N SER A 173 14.75 20.12 6.80
CA SER A 173 15.57 20.93 7.71
C SER A 173 16.87 20.22 8.07
N LYS A 174 18.01 20.76 7.59
CA LYS A 174 19.34 20.25 7.96
C LYS A 174 19.67 20.41 9.45
N GLU A 175 18.98 21.30 10.14
CA GLU A 175 19.20 21.60 11.57
C GLU A 175 18.30 20.77 12.50
N ASN A 176 17.46 19.87 11.95
CA ASN A 176 16.55 19.00 12.71
C ASN A 176 15.73 19.73 13.78
N ILE A 177 15.13 20.87 13.43
CA ILE A 177 14.42 21.75 14.38
C ILE A 177 13.07 21.18 14.85
N PHE A 178 12.53 20.16 14.17
CA PHE A 178 11.26 19.53 14.53
C PHE A 178 11.49 18.28 15.37
N PRO A 179 10.57 17.94 16.29
CA PRO A 179 10.60 16.65 16.97
C PRO A 179 10.64 15.50 15.97
N GLU A 180 11.48 14.48 16.21
CA GLU A 180 11.67 13.38 15.24
C GLU A 180 10.39 12.60 14.92
N TRP A 181 9.37 12.62 15.77
CA TRP A 181 8.10 11.94 15.48
C TRP A 181 7.16 12.79 14.63
N MET A 182 7.43 14.07 14.40
CA MET A 182 6.54 14.97 13.68
C MET A 182 6.68 14.77 12.17
N ALA A 183 5.56 14.51 11.49
CA ALA A 183 5.53 14.23 10.07
C ALA A 183 4.39 14.97 9.36
N PHE A 184 4.49 15.04 8.03
CA PHE A 184 3.38 15.40 7.15
C PHE A 184 3.15 14.26 6.18
N SER A 185 1.95 14.18 5.60
CA SER A 185 1.61 13.18 4.59
C SER A 185 0.95 13.80 3.39
N VAL A 186 1.34 13.33 2.22
CA VAL A 186 0.59 13.53 0.98
C VAL A 186 -0.19 12.25 0.67
N GLY A 187 -1.47 12.38 0.37
CA GLY A 187 -2.37 11.23 0.14
C GLY A 187 -2.90 11.19 -1.27
N TYR A 188 -3.23 9.97 -1.72
CA TYR A 188 -3.87 9.67 -2.99
C TYR A 188 -5.05 8.72 -2.77
N SER A 189 -6.21 9.07 -3.32
CA SER A 189 -7.40 8.22 -3.36
C SER A 189 -8.18 8.46 -4.66
N GLY A 190 -9.23 7.69 -4.85
CA GLY A 190 -10.22 7.89 -5.88
C GLY A 190 -11.62 7.67 -5.34
N ARG A 191 -12.63 8.22 -6.02
CA ARG A 191 -14.05 8.00 -5.72
C ARG A 191 -14.84 7.74 -6.98
N GLU A 192 -16.05 7.22 -6.82
CA GLU A 192 -16.98 6.89 -7.92
C GLU A 192 -16.39 5.91 -8.93
N MET A 193 -15.50 5.03 -8.46
CA MET A 193 -14.95 3.89 -9.20
C MET A 193 -15.79 2.66 -8.87
N LEU A 194 -16.89 2.47 -9.59
CA LEU A 194 -17.67 1.23 -9.47
C LEU A 194 -17.21 0.18 -10.48
N TYR A 195 -16.62 0.62 -11.59
CA TYR A 195 -16.06 -0.23 -12.63
C TYR A 195 -14.60 0.17 -12.87
N GLY A 196 -13.75 -0.83 -13.13
CA GLY A 196 -12.32 -0.59 -13.33
C GLY A 196 -12.03 0.16 -14.63
N ASN A 197 -12.73 -0.20 -15.71
CA ASN A 197 -12.60 0.47 -16.99
C ASN A 197 -13.29 1.85 -16.97
N PRO A 198 -12.60 2.95 -17.32
CA PRO A 198 -13.19 4.30 -17.32
C PRO A 198 -14.41 4.47 -18.22
N GLU A 199 -14.42 3.87 -19.41
CA GLU A 199 -15.53 3.96 -20.36
C GLU A 199 -16.76 3.23 -19.82
N GLU A 200 -16.56 2.04 -19.25
CA GLU A 200 -17.63 1.27 -18.60
C GLU A 200 -18.20 2.02 -17.39
N ASN A 201 -17.33 2.63 -16.57
CA ASN A 201 -17.76 3.41 -15.41
C ASN A 201 -18.64 4.59 -15.83
N ILE A 202 -18.24 5.32 -16.88
CA ILE A 202 -19.01 6.43 -17.46
C ILE A 202 -20.33 5.94 -18.06
N ALA A 203 -20.32 4.82 -18.80
CA ALA A 203 -21.52 4.24 -19.40
C ALA A 203 -22.57 3.84 -18.36
N ASN A 204 -22.14 3.52 -17.13
CA ASN A 204 -23.02 3.23 -16.00
C ASN A 204 -23.37 4.48 -15.15
N GLY A 205 -23.01 5.68 -15.60
CA GLY A 205 -23.39 6.95 -14.97
C GLY A 205 -22.48 7.40 -13.83
N TYR A 206 -21.26 6.85 -13.71
CA TYR A 206 -20.31 7.20 -12.67
C TYR A 206 -19.10 7.92 -13.25
N GLN A 207 -18.65 8.98 -12.57
CA GLN A 207 -17.50 9.76 -13.00
C GLN A 207 -16.39 9.63 -11.97
N ALA A 208 -15.46 8.70 -12.22
CA ALA A 208 -14.33 8.49 -11.34
C ALA A 208 -13.50 9.77 -11.19
N GLN A 209 -13.19 10.15 -9.95
CA GLN A 209 -12.42 11.36 -9.64
C GLN A 209 -11.26 11.04 -8.71
N ARG A 210 -10.08 11.58 -9.03
CA ARG A 210 -8.92 11.53 -8.14
C ARG A 210 -9.08 12.50 -6.99
N GLN A 211 -8.56 12.10 -5.84
CA GLN A 211 -8.47 12.93 -4.64
C GLN A 211 -7.02 12.98 -4.19
N LEU A 212 -6.51 14.19 -3.98
CA LEU A 212 -5.18 14.44 -3.42
C LEU A 212 -5.34 15.02 -2.04
N PHE A 213 -4.46 14.62 -1.12
CA PHE A 213 -4.57 15.02 0.28
C PHE A 213 -3.26 15.60 0.81
N LEU A 214 -3.37 16.52 1.76
CA LEU A 214 -2.27 16.99 2.60
C LEU A 214 -2.73 16.94 4.05
N SER A 215 -1.98 16.23 4.89
CA SER A 215 -2.31 16.01 6.30
C SER A 215 -1.07 16.16 7.17
N LEU A 216 -1.28 16.49 8.44
CA LEU A 216 -0.29 16.22 9.48
C LEU A 216 -0.23 14.72 9.80
N ASP A 217 0.89 14.25 10.31
CA ASP A 217 1.06 12.86 10.70
C ASP A 217 2.09 12.66 11.82
N VAL A 218 2.15 11.44 12.32
CA VAL A 218 3.14 11.00 13.32
C VAL A 218 3.93 9.83 12.77
N ASP A 219 5.26 9.94 12.80
CA ASP A 219 6.15 8.82 12.59
C ASP A 219 6.35 8.05 13.89
N PHE A 220 5.55 7.01 14.08
CA PHE A 220 5.61 6.17 15.28
C PHE A 220 6.94 5.41 15.38
N SER A 221 7.65 5.21 14.26
CA SER A 221 8.94 4.51 14.28
C SER A 221 10.04 5.28 15.01
N LYS A 222 9.83 6.60 15.21
CA LYS A 222 10.72 7.52 15.92
C LYS A 222 10.39 7.70 17.40
N ILE A 223 9.31 7.08 17.88
CA ILE A 223 8.98 7.14 19.30
C ILE A 223 9.89 6.18 20.08
N GLU A 224 10.75 6.75 20.92
CA GLU A 224 11.65 5.98 21.77
C GLU A 224 10.90 5.26 22.90
N THR A 225 11.19 3.98 23.07
CA THR A 225 10.65 3.18 24.17
C THR A 225 11.62 2.08 24.58
N GLN A 226 11.68 1.83 25.88
CA GLN A 226 12.45 0.74 26.47
C GLN A 226 11.74 -0.62 26.29
N GLN A 227 10.42 -0.61 26.10
CA GLN A 227 9.63 -1.83 25.98
C GLN A 227 9.66 -2.37 24.56
N LYS A 228 10.24 -3.56 24.38
CA LYS A 228 10.38 -4.20 23.07
C LYS A 228 9.03 -4.41 22.37
N TRP A 229 7.99 -4.80 23.12
CA TRP A 229 6.67 -5.02 22.56
C TRP A 229 6.02 -3.71 22.05
N LEU A 230 6.21 -2.58 22.74
CA LEU A 230 5.73 -1.27 22.28
C LEU A 230 6.40 -0.85 20.97
N ARG A 231 7.68 -1.17 20.79
CA ARG A 231 8.38 -0.91 19.53
C ARG A 231 7.74 -1.64 18.35
N HIS A 232 7.26 -2.87 18.56
CA HIS A 232 6.51 -3.60 17.54
C HIS A 232 5.13 -2.99 17.28
N VAL A 233 4.42 -2.57 18.34
CA VAL A 233 3.14 -1.87 18.20
C VAL A 233 3.32 -0.58 17.40
N PHE A 234 4.31 0.24 17.72
CA PHE A 234 4.61 1.47 16.97
C PHE A 234 4.96 1.19 15.52
N TYR A 235 5.71 0.13 15.23
CA TYR A 235 5.96 -0.28 13.85
C TYR A 235 4.66 -0.62 13.11
N LEU A 236 3.76 -1.39 13.73
CA LEU A 236 2.48 -1.76 13.13
C LEU A 236 1.54 -0.56 12.95
N VAL A 237 1.46 0.33 13.94
CA VAL A 237 0.66 1.56 13.85
C VAL A 237 1.23 2.49 12.77
N ASN A 238 2.56 2.49 12.54
CA ASN A 238 3.15 3.28 11.46
C ASN A 238 2.82 2.77 10.06
N LEU A 239 2.25 1.57 9.91
CA LEU A 239 1.77 1.06 8.62
C LEU A 239 0.47 1.77 8.19
N ILE A 240 -0.32 2.21 9.17
CA ILE A 240 -1.60 2.86 8.94
C ILE A 240 -1.49 4.37 9.15
N LYS A 241 -2.24 5.15 8.37
CA LYS A 241 -2.39 6.57 8.63
C LYS A 241 -3.31 6.73 9.84
N ILE A 242 -2.85 7.47 10.84
CA ILE A 242 -3.72 7.82 11.96
C ILE A 242 -4.53 9.08 11.66
N PRO A 243 -5.72 9.26 12.27
CA PRO A 243 -6.60 10.34 11.89
C PRO A 243 -6.03 11.71 12.24
N PHE A 244 -6.06 12.62 11.27
CA PHE A 244 -5.61 14.00 11.44
C PHE A 244 -6.44 14.97 10.57
N PRO A 245 -6.43 16.27 10.89
CA PRO A 245 -6.96 17.28 9.99
C PRO A 245 -6.27 17.22 8.63
N THR A 246 -7.08 17.20 7.57
CA THR A 246 -6.62 16.93 6.20
C THR A 246 -7.26 17.92 5.23
N LEU A 247 -6.45 18.46 4.31
CA LEU A 247 -6.92 19.16 3.13
C LEU A 247 -7.05 18.17 1.97
N GLU A 248 -8.21 18.15 1.32
CA GLU A 248 -8.48 17.38 0.11
C GLU A 248 -8.64 18.30 -1.09
N TRP A 249 -7.94 18.01 -2.17
CA TRP A 249 -8.20 18.56 -3.50
C TRP A 249 -8.92 17.53 -4.35
N ARG A 250 -10.08 17.91 -4.88
CA ARG A 250 -10.89 17.09 -5.78
C ARG A 250 -11.46 17.95 -6.91
N GLY A 251 -10.97 17.76 -8.12
CA GLY A 251 -11.26 18.66 -9.23
C GLY A 251 -10.85 20.10 -8.87
N ASN A 252 -11.79 21.03 -8.90
CA ASN A 252 -11.56 22.43 -8.52
C ASN A 252 -11.95 22.76 -7.06
N GLN A 253 -12.29 21.74 -6.25
CA GLN A 253 -12.70 21.93 -4.86
C GLN A 253 -11.53 21.68 -3.91
N LEU A 254 -11.38 22.56 -2.93
CA LEU A 254 -10.55 22.36 -1.74
C LEU A 254 -11.46 22.16 -0.54
N ILE A 255 -11.31 21.04 0.15
CA ILE A 255 -12.17 20.63 1.26
C ILE A 255 -11.30 20.41 2.48
N LEU A 256 -11.69 21.00 3.62
CA LEU A 256 -11.04 20.75 4.91
C LEU A 256 -11.83 19.69 5.66
N HIS A 257 -11.15 18.60 6.00
CA HIS A 257 -11.64 17.57 6.91
C HIS A 257 -11.04 17.80 8.29
N PRO A 258 -11.84 18.09 9.33
CA PRO A 258 -11.31 18.24 10.70
C PRO A 258 -10.63 16.96 11.20
N VAL A 259 -11.15 15.81 10.78
CA VAL A 259 -10.57 14.48 11.01
C VAL A 259 -10.81 13.67 9.74
N TYR A 260 -9.74 13.10 9.18
CA TYR A 260 -9.81 12.18 8.06
C TYR A 260 -9.08 10.89 8.44
N PHE A 261 -9.63 9.76 8.02
CA PHE A 261 -9.09 8.44 8.29
C PHE A 261 -8.24 7.98 7.13
#